data_AF-A0A498QG86-F1
#
_entry.id   AF-A0A498QG86-F1
#
_cell.length_a   1.000
_cell.length_b   1.000
_cell.length_c   1.000
_cell.angle_alpha   90.00
_cell.angle_beta   90.00
_cell.angle_gamma   90.00
#
_symmetry.space_group_name_H-M   'P 1'
#
loop_
_entity.id
_entity.type
_entity.pdbx_description
1 polymer ?
#
loop_
_entity_poly.entity_id
_entity_poly.type
_entity_poly.pdbx_seq_one_letter_code
_entity_poly.pdbx_strand_id
1 'polypeptide(L)'
;MYRRHGYFFREAASVTICLGVALHLYRVIFGDETALRYVVTVTTDRILLVPMTYAAVTGILVWHRVRFTGKRHRLLFTASVVYIAGSVPLHAYMSYVVRDVSIVTWFPLWFSYLLLIAVYPAFLTMFWRLRYTD
;
A
#
# COMPACT_ATOMS: atom_id res chain seq x y z
N MET A 1 -0.25 25.21 3.47
CA MET A 1 0.58 24.45 2.50
C MET A 1 0.30 22.95 2.53
N TYR A 2 0.39 22.25 3.67
CA TYR A 2 0.12 20.80 3.81
C TYR A 2 -1.29 20.36 3.39
N ARG A 3 -2.33 21.08 3.83
CA ARG A 3 -3.74 20.76 3.49
C ARG A 3 -4.05 20.85 1.99
N ARG A 4 -3.44 21.80 1.27
CA ARG A 4 -3.65 22.01 -0.19
C ARG A 4 -3.05 20.88 -1.05
N HIS A 5 -2.06 20.17 -0.53
CA HIS A 5 -1.47 18.99 -1.17
C HIS A 5 -2.09 17.67 -0.70
N GLY A 6 -3.21 17.74 0.05
CA GLY A 6 -3.83 16.54 0.62
C GLY A 6 -2.94 15.81 1.63
N TYR A 7 -2.15 16.56 2.41
CA TYR A 7 -1.19 16.01 3.39
C TYR A 7 -0.17 15.03 2.79
N PHE A 8 0.25 15.23 1.53
CA PHE A 8 1.19 14.33 0.85
C PHE A 8 0.72 12.86 0.78
N PHE A 9 -0.60 12.63 0.85
CA PHE A 9 -1.19 11.31 0.71
C PHE A 9 -0.71 10.62 -0.58
N ARG A 10 -0.69 11.35 -1.70
CA ARG A 10 -0.32 10.80 -3.00
C ARG A 10 1.09 10.23 -2.96
N GLU A 11 2.04 11.00 -2.45
CA GLU A 11 3.45 10.64 -2.36
C GLU A 11 3.65 9.43 -1.43
N ALA A 12 3.07 9.48 -0.22
CA ALA A 12 3.17 8.38 0.73
C ALA A 12 2.50 7.09 0.24
N ALA A 13 1.32 7.20 -0.37
CA ALA A 13 0.63 6.05 -0.96
C ALA A 13 1.41 5.48 -2.14
N SER A 14 1.98 6.34 -3.00
CA SER A 14 2.80 5.89 -4.13
C SER A 14 4.06 5.15 -3.66
N VAL A 15 4.77 5.69 -2.65
CA VAL A 15 5.93 5.01 -2.04
C VAL A 15 5.53 3.66 -1.43
N THR A 16 4.41 3.62 -0.70
CA THR A 16 3.88 2.38 -0.12
C THR A 16 3.63 1.32 -1.19
N ILE A 17 2.95 1.70 -2.27
CA ILE A 17 2.65 0.78 -3.38
C ILE A 17 3.92 0.36 -4.11
N CYS A 18 4.88 1.27 -4.36
CA CYS A 18 6.15 0.93 -5.00
C CYS A 18 7.00 -0.04 -4.16
N LEU A 19 7.05 0.14 -2.83
CA LEU A 19 7.70 -0.82 -1.94
C LEU A 19 6.96 -2.17 -1.97
N GLY A 20 5.63 -2.15 -1.97
CA GLY A 20 4.82 -3.35 -2.19
C GLY A 20 5.17 -4.06 -3.49
N VAL A 21 5.26 -3.33 -4.61
CA VAL A 21 5.68 -3.87 -5.92
C VAL A 21 7.03 -4.56 -5.79
N ALA A 22 8.03 -3.93 -5.17
CA ALA A 22 9.35 -4.53 -5.02
C ALA A 22 9.30 -5.85 -4.25
N LEU A 23 8.58 -5.90 -3.12
CA LEU A 23 8.45 -7.11 -2.30
C LEU A 23 7.70 -8.23 -3.04
N HIS A 24 6.57 -7.91 -3.67
CA HIS A 24 5.77 -8.89 -4.42
C HIS A 24 6.48 -9.38 -5.68
N LEU A 25 7.21 -8.51 -6.38
CA LEU A 25 7.99 -8.88 -7.54
C LEU A 25 9.13 -9.82 -7.15
N TYR A 26 9.83 -9.53 -6.05
CA TYR A 26 10.88 -10.41 -5.55
C TYR A 26 10.33 -11.79 -5.17
N ARG A 27 9.18 -11.82 -4.50
CA ARG A 27 8.46 -13.06 -4.18
C ARG A 27 8.08 -13.85 -5.44
N VAL A 28 7.56 -13.20 -6.48
CA VAL A 28 7.16 -13.85 -7.74
C VAL A 28 8.36 -14.40 -8.51
N ILE A 29 9.49 -13.67 -8.54
CA ILE A 29 10.68 -14.08 -9.30
C ILE A 29 11.49 -15.15 -8.58
N PHE A 30 11.68 -15.02 -7.26
CA PHE A 30 12.63 -15.83 -6.48
C PHE A 30 11.97 -16.83 -5.53
N GLY A 31 10.64 -16.81 -5.41
CA GLY A 31 9.88 -17.65 -4.50
C GLY A 31 9.93 -17.20 -3.04
N ASP A 32 9.09 -17.84 -2.21
CA ASP A 32 8.87 -17.45 -0.82
C ASP A 32 10.11 -17.63 0.06
N GLU A 33 10.84 -18.75 -0.10
CA GLU A 33 12.03 -19.04 0.70
C GLU A 33 13.13 -17.99 0.52
N THR A 34 13.46 -17.67 -0.73
CA THR A 34 14.48 -16.66 -1.06
C THR A 34 14.03 -15.27 -0.63
N ALA A 35 12.75 -14.94 -0.86
CA ALA A 35 12.19 -13.67 -0.48
C ALA A 35 12.27 -13.46 1.05
N LEU A 36 11.82 -14.43 1.85
CA LEU A 36 11.87 -14.36 3.32
C LEU A 36 13.30 -14.29 3.87
N ARG A 37 14.25 -14.94 3.19
CA ARG A 37 15.64 -14.97 3.65
C ARG A 37 16.37 -13.64 3.47
N TYR A 38 16.07 -12.90 2.40
CA TYR A 38 16.90 -11.74 2.01
C TYR A 38 16.15 -10.42 1.90
N VAL A 39 14.85 -10.42 1.62
CA VAL A 39 14.11 -9.21 1.22
C VAL A 39 12.89 -8.95 2.07
N VAL A 40 12.06 -9.96 2.32
CA VAL A 40 10.87 -9.87 3.16
C VAL A 40 11.30 -10.22 4.59
N THR A 41 11.87 -9.23 5.26
CA THR A 41 12.34 -9.31 6.65
C THR A 41 11.48 -8.42 7.55
N VAL A 42 11.56 -8.60 8.87
CA VAL A 42 10.91 -7.69 9.85
C VAL A 42 11.38 -6.24 9.67
N THR A 43 12.65 -6.02 9.35
CA THR A 43 13.20 -4.66 9.14
C THR A 43 12.57 -4.01 7.92
N THR A 44 12.53 -4.70 6.78
CA THR A 44 11.91 -4.18 5.55
C THR A 44 10.40 -4.00 5.70
N ASP A 45 9.73 -4.85 6.48
CA ASP A 45 8.31 -4.72 6.80
C ASP A 45 8.04 -3.44 7.60
N ARG A 46 8.90 -3.12 8.59
CA ARG A 46 8.84 -1.85 9.33
C ARG A 46 9.11 -0.64 8.45
N ILE A 47 10.05 -0.74 7.51
CA ILE A 47 10.32 0.33 6.54
C ILE A 47 9.07 0.59 5.68
N LEU A 48 8.41 -0.45 5.18
CA LEU A 48 7.16 -0.34 4.44
C LEU A 48 6.03 0.25 5.30
N LEU A 49 5.95 -0.13 6.57
CA LEU A 49 4.88 0.25 7.49
C LEU A 49 4.83 1.77 7.73
N VAL A 50 5.96 2.47 7.72
CA VAL A 50 6.03 3.92 7.95
C VAL A 50 5.23 4.72 6.91
N PRO A 51 5.55 4.69 5.59
CA PRO A 51 4.76 5.38 4.58
C PRO A 51 3.35 4.80 4.47
N MET A 52 3.16 3.50 4.70
CA MET A 52 1.84 2.85 4.66
C MET A 52 0.91 3.43 5.73
N THR A 53 1.39 3.57 6.96
CA THR A 53 0.61 4.12 8.08
C THR A 53 0.28 5.59 7.84
N TYR A 54 1.25 6.37 7.35
CA TYR A 54 1.01 7.76 6.99
C TYR A 54 -0.03 7.89 5.87
N ALA A 55 0.06 7.07 4.83
CA ALA A 55 -0.91 7.01 3.73
C ALA A 55 -2.31 6.59 4.21
N ALA A 56 -2.41 5.64 5.14
CA ALA A 56 -3.69 5.25 5.73
C ALA A 56 -4.37 6.43 6.45
N VAL A 57 -3.65 7.08 7.37
CA VAL A 57 -4.17 8.21 8.16
C VAL A 57 -4.53 9.38 7.26
N THR A 58 -3.61 9.79 6.38
CA THR A 58 -3.85 10.93 5.48
C THR A 58 -4.93 10.63 4.44
N GLY A 59 -5.05 9.38 3.98
CA GLY A 59 -6.11 8.92 3.06
C GLY A 59 -7.51 9.05 3.67
N ILE A 60 -7.66 8.67 4.94
CA ILE A 60 -8.91 8.84 5.70
C ILE A 60 -9.21 10.34 5.87
N LEU A 61 -8.22 11.14 6.28
CA LEU A 61 -8.41 12.58 6.52
C LEU A 61 -8.74 13.36 5.25
N VAL A 62 -8.14 12.99 4.12
CA VAL A 62 -8.33 13.69 2.85
C VAL A 62 -9.55 13.20 2.07
N TRP A 63 -10.19 12.12 2.53
CA TRP A 63 -11.34 11.49 1.88
C TRP A 63 -12.40 12.48 1.39
N HIS A 64 -12.83 13.38 2.28
CA HIS A 64 -13.87 14.37 1.99
C HIS A 64 -13.39 15.53 1.11
N ARG A 65 -12.08 15.66 0.89
CA ARG A 65 -11.47 16.74 0.10
C ARG A 65 -11.11 16.32 -1.32
N VAL A 66 -11.10 15.03 -1.63
CA VAL A 66 -10.80 14.56 -2.99
C VAL A 66 -11.91 14.96 -3.97
N ARG A 67 -11.52 15.59 -5.08
CA ARG A 67 -12.44 15.91 -6.18
C ARG A 67 -12.63 14.67 -7.04
N PHE A 68 -13.73 13.95 -6.81
CA PHE A 68 -14.05 12.77 -7.59
C PHE A 68 -14.65 13.13 -8.94
N THR A 69 -14.06 12.61 -10.02
CA THR A 69 -14.57 12.77 -11.39
C THR A 69 -15.79 11.89 -11.68
N GLY A 70 -16.07 10.90 -10.83
CA GLY A 70 -17.22 10.01 -10.96
C GLY A 70 -17.24 8.89 -9.92
N LYS A 71 -18.29 8.05 -9.96
CA LYS A 71 -18.50 6.94 -9.01
C LYS A 71 -17.36 5.92 -9.03
N ARG A 72 -16.82 5.59 -10.21
CA ARG A 72 -15.68 4.67 -10.37
C ARG A 72 -14.40 5.20 -9.73
N HIS A 73 -14.09 6.49 -9.93
CA HIS A 73 -12.93 7.13 -9.32
C HIS A 73 -13.06 7.15 -7.79
N ARG A 74 -14.26 7.45 -7.27
CA ARG A 74 -14.55 7.40 -5.84
C ARG A 74 -14.37 5.99 -5.28
N LEU A 75 -14.94 4.98 -5.93
CA LEU A 75 -14.81 3.58 -5.51
C LEU A 75 -13.35 3.12 -5.48
N LEU A 76 -12.58 3.44 -6.53
CA LEU A 76 -11.17 3.04 -6.62
C LEU A 76 -10.33 3.70 -5.52
N PHE A 77 -10.60 4.97 -5.22
CA PHE A 77 -9.98 5.66 -4.10
C PHE A 77 -10.43 5.11 -2.74
N THR A 78 -11.72 4.73 -2.56
CA THR A 78 -12.16 4.03 -1.33
C THR A 78 -11.41 2.73 -1.16
N ALA A 79 -11.36 1.94 -2.22
CA ALA A 79 -10.72 0.63 -2.21
C ALA A 79 -9.23 0.76 -1.85
N SER A 80 -8.53 1.77 -2.36
CA SER A 80 -7.12 1.97 -2.02
C SER A 80 -6.92 2.40 -0.56
N VAL A 81 -7.75 3.30 -0.03
CA VAL A 81 -7.66 3.72 1.38
C VAL A 81 -7.99 2.55 2.30
N VAL A 82 -9.04 1.78 2.00
CA VAL A 82 -9.41 0.58 2.77
C VAL A 82 -8.31 -0.48 2.70
N TYR A 83 -7.74 -0.72 1.51
CA TYR A 83 -6.62 -1.64 1.34
C TYR A 83 -5.42 -1.23 2.19
N ILE A 84 -4.95 0.01 2.05
CA ILE A 84 -3.78 0.51 2.78
C ILE A 84 -4.05 0.49 4.29
N ALA A 85 -5.19 1.02 4.73
CA ALA A 85 -5.55 1.05 6.15
C ALA A 85 -5.76 -0.34 6.75
N GLY A 86 -6.32 -1.28 5.99
CA GLY A 86 -6.47 -2.68 6.40
C GLY A 86 -5.16 -3.45 6.44
N SER A 87 -4.18 -3.08 5.60
CA SER A 87 -2.84 -3.68 5.60
C SER A 87 -1.99 -3.23 6.79
N VAL A 88 -2.16 -1.99 7.28
CA VAL A 88 -1.42 -1.48 8.45
C VAL A 88 -1.49 -2.40 9.68
N PRO A 89 -2.66 -2.84 10.18
CA PRO A 89 -2.72 -3.72 11.34
C PRO A 89 -2.08 -5.10 11.07
N LEU A 90 -2.20 -5.63 9.86
CA LEU A 90 -1.53 -6.88 9.48
C LEU A 90 0.00 -6.74 9.56
N HIS A 91 0.56 -5.71 8.93
CA HIS A 91 2.00 -5.42 8.97
C HIS A 91 2.47 -5.07 10.38
N ALA A 92 1.72 -4.29 11.14
CA ALA A 92 2.03 -3.99 12.53
C ALA A 92 2.06 -5.26 13.40
N TYR A 93 1.12 -6.18 13.20
CA TYR A 93 1.07 -7.47 13.89
C TYR A 93 2.29 -8.33 13.57
N MET A 94 2.63 -8.49 12.29
CA MET A 94 3.83 -9.22 11.84
C MET A 94 5.11 -8.58 12.40
N SER A 95 5.23 -7.25 12.34
CA SER A 95 6.44 -6.51 12.69
C SER A 95 6.70 -6.37 14.20
N TYR A 96 5.66 -6.17 15.01
CA TYR A 96 5.81 -5.79 16.42
C TYR A 96 5.29 -6.84 17.39
N VAL A 97 4.24 -7.57 17.02
CA VAL A 97 3.62 -8.56 17.91
C VAL A 97 4.28 -9.92 17.74
N VAL A 98 4.20 -10.51 16.55
CA VAL A 98 4.77 -11.85 16.26
C VAL A 98 6.26 -11.76 15.98
N ARG A 99 6.71 -10.65 15.36
CA ARG A 99 8.09 -10.46 14.87
C ARG A 99 8.50 -11.55 13.89
N ASP A 100 7.54 -12.04 13.13
CA ASP A 100 7.70 -13.02 12.07
C ASP A 100 6.86 -12.60 10.86
N VAL A 101 7.49 -12.62 9.70
CA VAL A 101 6.92 -12.24 8.42
C VAL A 101 6.51 -13.47 7.60
N SER A 102 6.68 -14.69 8.13
CA SER A 102 6.23 -15.93 7.50
C SER A 102 4.72 -15.95 7.19
N ILE A 103 3.92 -15.14 7.88
CA ILE A 103 2.48 -14.95 7.61
C ILE A 103 2.22 -14.53 6.14
N VAL A 104 3.17 -13.90 5.46
CA VAL A 104 3.04 -13.56 4.02
C VAL A 104 2.85 -14.79 3.13
N THR A 105 3.31 -15.97 3.58
CA THR A 105 3.16 -17.26 2.86
C THR A 105 1.72 -17.80 2.92
N TRP A 106 0.89 -17.31 3.84
CA TRP A 106 -0.52 -17.67 3.91
C TRP A 106 -1.29 -17.14 2.70
N PHE A 107 -0.79 -16.07 2.08
CA PHE A 107 -1.33 -15.55 0.83
C PHE A 107 -0.76 -16.38 -0.32
N PRO A 108 -1.60 -17.04 -1.14
CA PRO A 108 -1.13 -17.80 -2.29
C PRO A 108 -0.38 -16.91 -3.29
N LEU A 109 0.53 -17.49 -4.07
CA LEU A 109 1.35 -16.72 -5.03
C LEU A 109 0.52 -15.93 -6.06
N TRP A 110 -0.64 -16.45 -6.47
CA TRP A 110 -1.58 -15.76 -7.38
C TRP A 110 -2.01 -14.39 -6.86
N PHE A 111 -2.06 -14.21 -5.53
CA PHE A 111 -2.39 -12.92 -4.91
C PHE A 111 -1.33 -11.86 -5.27
N SER A 112 -0.05 -12.23 -5.29
CA SER A 112 1.03 -11.32 -5.70
C SER A 112 0.89 -10.93 -7.18
N TYR A 113 0.50 -11.85 -8.05
CA TYR A 113 0.21 -11.53 -9.45
C TYR A 113 -0.98 -10.57 -9.60
N LEU A 114 -2.07 -10.80 -8.87
CA LEU A 114 -3.22 -9.90 -8.86
C LEU A 114 -2.82 -8.48 -8.44
N LEU A 115 -2.00 -8.36 -7.38
CA LEU A 115 -1.50 -7.08 -6.91
C LEU A 115 -0.63 -6.39 -7.96
N LEU A 116 0.34 -7.09 -8.54
CA LEU A 116 1.27 -6.53 -9.52
C LEU A 116 0.61 -6.14 -10.84
N ILE A 117 -0.32 -6.95 -11.36
CA ILE A 117 -0.89 -6.76 -12.70
C ILE A 117 -2.08 -5.81 -12.69
N ALA A 118 -2.93 -5.88 -11.65
CA ALA A 118 -4.19 -5.15 -11.63
C ALA A 118 -4.22 -4.06 -10.56
N VAL A 119 -4.01 -4.42 -9.29
CA VAL A 119 -4.31 -3.52 -8.16
C VAL A 119 -3.32 -2.37 -8.08
N TYR A 120 -2.01 -2.65 -8.09
CA TYR A 120 -0.97 -1.63 -7.97
C TYR A 120 -0.93 -0.67 -9.17
N PRO A 121 -1.02 -1.12 -10.44
CA PRO A 121 -1.13 -0.21 -11.57
C PRO A 121 -2.37 0.66 -11.52
N ALA A 122 -3.53 0.11 -11.12
CA ALA A 122 -4.76 0.87 -10.98
C ALA A 122 -4.64 1.95 -9.89
N PHE A 123 -4.06 1.62 -8.73
CA PHE A 123 -3.85 2.57 -7.64
C PHE A 123 -2.85 3.67 -8.02
N LEU A 124 -1.70 3.32 -8.58
CA LEU A 124 -0.68 4.30 -9.01
C LEU A 124 -1.23 5.26 -10.08
N THR A 125 -1.95 4.73 -11.06
CA THR A 125 -2.58 5.56 -12.11
C THR A 125 -3.60 6.52 -11.52
N MET A 126 -4.38 6.07 -10.54
CA MET A 126 -5.37 6.90 -9.86
C MET A 126 -4.72 7.96 -8.96
N PHE A 127 -3.68 7.61 -8.20
CA PHE A 127 -2.91 8.55 -7.38
C PHE A 127 -2.26 9.65 -8.22
N TRP A 128 -1.73 9.32 -9.40
CA TRP A 128 -1.18 10.32 -10.31
C TRP A 128 -2.23 11.39 -10.72
N ARG A 129 -3.49 10.97 -10.87
CA ARG A 129 -4.60 11.83 -11.32
C ARG A 129 -5.36 12.49 -10.17
N LEU A 130 -4.94 12.30 -8.92
CA LEU A 130 -5.66 12.83 -7.76
C LEU A 130 -5.65 14.36 -7.74
N ARG A 131 -6.81 14.95 -7.47
CA ARG A 131 -6.99 16.39 -7.28
C ARG A 131 -7.74 16.63 -5.99
N TYR A 132 -7.31 17.64 -5.24
CA TYR A 132 -7.93 18.03 -3.98
C TYR A 132 -8.75 19.32 -4.15
N THR A 133 -9.73 19.48 -3.28
CA THR A 133 -10.46 20.74 -3.11
C THR A 133 -9.67 21.63 -2.16
N ASP A 134 -9.51 22.91 -2.50
CA ASP A 134 -8.82 23.91 -1.69
C ASP A 134 -9.42 24.07 -0.27
#